data_AF-W2YTU5-F1
#
_entry.id   AF-W2YTU5-F1
#
_cell.length_a   1.000
_cell.length_b   1.000
_cell.length_c   1.000
_cell.angle_alpha   90.00
_cell.angle_beta   90.00
_cell.angle_gamma   90.00
#
_symmetry.space_group_name_H-M   'P 1'
#
loop_
_entity.id
_entity.type
_entity.pdbx_description
1 polymer ?
#
loop_
_entity_poly.entity_id
_entity_poly.type
_entity_poly.pdbx_seq_one_letter_code
_entity_poly.pdbx_strand_id
1 'polypeptide(L)'
;MEGYDWVYLKDQVRQIRENTVTARSRTTYQNSYCHFLAWLLENKTHRIAPPFTECIEGIGTYTPQQLRTRVKEAINQDLRVDPLIFDTLAAEDFVIWLVTLKRKDDDALSYSALNTHRADLCDLFRDYGKTMSKRWSRSLPPISKA
;
A
#
# COMPACT_ATOMS: atom_id res chain seq x y z
N MET A 1 28.42 27.15 3.99
CA MET A 1 27.85 25.78 4.03
C MET A 1 26.88 25.72 2.87
N GLU A 2 27.34 25.24 1.72
CA GLU A 2 26.47 25.04 0.55
C GLU A 2 25.33 24.12 0.98
N GLY A 3 24.09 24.56 0.74
CA GLY A 3 22.91 23.80 1.10
C GLY A 3 22.94 22.46 0.36
N TYR A 4 22.94 21.38 1.11
CA TYR A 4 22.80 20.04 0.56
C TYR A 4 21.59 20.00 -0.39
N ASP A 5 21.76 19.47 -1.60
CA ASP A 5 20.64 19.25 -2.51
C ASP A 5 19.77 18.10 -1.98
N TRP A 6 18.83 18.48 -1.11
CA TRP A 6 17.87 17.57 -0.50
C TRP A 6 16.93 16.92 -1.52
N VAL A 7 16.72 17.55 -2.68
CA VAL A 7 15.89 16.98 -3.75
C VAL A 7 16.64 15.83 -4.40
N TYR A 8 17.90 16.04 -4.76
CA TYR A 8 18.78 15.00 -5.30
C TYR A 8 18.94 13.82 -4.32
N LEU A 9 19.18 14.10 -3.03
CA LEU A 9 19.30 13.04 -2.02
C LEU A 9 18.01 12.22 -1.86
N LYS A 10 16.84 12.86 -1.87
CA LYS A 10 15.55 12.15 -1.80
C LYS A 10 15.35 11.27 -3.02
N ASP A 11 15.77 11.73 -4.20
CA ASP A 11 15.70 10.94 -5.43
C ASP A 11 16.64 9.72 -5.39
N GLN A 12 17.87 9.88 -4.92
CA GLN A 12 18.82 8.78 -4.74
C GLN A 12 18.31 7.72 -3.74
N VAL A 13 17.76 8.15 -2.60
CA VAL A 13 17.17 7.23 -1.62
C VAL A 13 16.00 6.44 -2.23
N ARG A 14 15.20 7.07 -3.08
CA ARG A 14 14.12 6.41 -3.81
C ARG A 14 14.65 5.37 -4.79
N GLN A 15 15.61 5.71 -5.64
CA GLN A 15 16.21 4.77 -6.60
C GLN A 15 16.79 3.53 -5.90
N ILE A 16 17.41 3.69 -4.73
CA ILE A 16 17.92 2.56 -3.93
C ILE A 16 16.78 1.64 -3.47
N ARG A 17 15.65 2.21 -3.01
CA ARG A 17 14.46 1.42 -2.63
C ARG A 17 13.87 0.67 -3.82
N GLU A 18 13.84 1.31 -4.99
CA GLU A 18 13.40 0.70 -6.25
C GLU A 18 14.32 -0.47 -6.67
N ASN A 19 15.61 -0.43 -6.35
CA ASN A 19 16.55 -1.49 -6.72
C ASN A 19 16.66 -2.65 -5.70
N THR A 20 16.12 -2.49 -4.49
CA THR A 20 16.30 -3.48 -3.40
C THR A 20 15.45 -4.75 -3.57
N VAL A 21 14.32 -4.67 -4.28
CA VAL A 21 13.39 -5.79 -4.46
C VAL A 21 13.35 -6.23 -5.93
N THR A 22 13.31 -7.55 -6.17
CA THR A 22 13.20 -8.09 -7.53
C THR A 22 11.89 -7.67 -8.19
N ALA A 23 11.89 -7.45 -9.50
CA ALA A 23 10.71 -6.98 -10.25
C ALA A 23 9.47 -7.88 -10.05
N ARG A 24 9.69 -9.20 -9.91
CA ARG A 24 8.62 -10.18 -9.65
C ARG A 24 7.97 -9.99 -8.27
N SER A 25 8.78 -9.83 -7.22
CA SER A 25 8.26 -9.63 -5.85
C SER A 25 7.58 -8.28 -5.72
N ARG A 26 8.15 -7.24 -6.34
CA ARG A 26 7.52 -5.92 -6.45
C ARG A 26 6.12 -6.03 -7.05
N THR A 27 5.98 -6.69 -8.20
CA THR A 27 4.66 -6.84 -8.85
C THR A 27 3.63 -7.51 -7.93
N THR A 28 4.02 -8.54 -7.17
CA THR A 28 3.14 -9.18 -6.18
C THR A 28 2.71 -8.21 -5.09
N TYR A 29 3.67 -7.50 -4.50
CA TYR A 29 3.43 -6.56 -3.41
C TYR A 29 2.56 -5.39 -3.84
N GLN A 30 2.85 -4.83 -5.03
CA GLN A 30 2.04 -3.79 -5.65
C GLN A 30 0.61 -4.24 -5.88
N ASN A 31 0.40 -5.41 -6.47
CA ASN A 31 -0.96 -5.91 -6.73
C ASN A 31 -1.78 -6.03 -5.44
N SER A 32 -1.15 -6.44 -4.35
CA SER A 32 -1.79 -6.59 -3.06
C SER A 32 -2.12 -5.27 -2.39
N TYR A 33 -1.17 -4.33 -2.30
CA TYR A 33 -1.48 -3.03 -1.70
C TYR A 33 -2.40 -2.18 -2.60
N CYS A 34 -2.40 -2.37 -3.93
CA CYS A 34 -3.39 -1.76 -4.83
C CYS A 34 -4.81 -2.22 -4.48
N HIS A 35 -4.97 -3.49 -4.11
CA HIS A 35 -6.24 -4.01 -3.65
C HIS A 35 -6.66 -3.37 -2.32
N PHE A 36 -5.73 -3.23 -1.38
CA PHE A 36 -5.99 -2.51 -0.13
C PHE A 36 -6.41 -1.05 -0.36
N LEU A 37 -5.70 -0.33 -1.24
CA LEU A 37 -6.02 1.06 -1.59
C LEU A 37 -7.38 1.20 -2.28
N ALA A 38 -7.73 0.28 -3.18
CA ALA A 38 -9.06 0.24 -3.78
C ALA A 38 -10.16 0.07 -2.71
N TRP A 39 -9.94 -0.83 -1.73
CA TRP A 39 -10.88 -1.01 -0.63
C TRP A 39 -10.99 0.26 0.25
N LEU A 40 -9.87 0.93 0.53
CA LEU A 40 -9.89 2.20 1.28
C LEU A 40 -10.63 3.31 0.54
N LEU A 41 -10.50 3.42 -0.79
CA LEU A 41 -11.24 4.40 -1.59
C LEU A 41 -12.76 4.22 -1.44
N GLU A 42 -13.24 2.98 -1.42
CA GLU A 42 -14.67 2.65 -1.28
C GLU A 42 -15.19 2.80 0.15
N ASN A 43 -14.38 2.43 1.15
CA ASN A 43 -14.88 2.25 2.52
C ASN A 43 -14.40 3.32 3.51
N LYS A 44 -13.22 3.93 3.25
CA LYS A 44 -12.52 4.82 4.17
C LYS A 44 -11.74 5.91 3.42
N THR A 45 -12.41 6.63 2.51
CA THR A 45 -11.77 7.61 1.62
C THR A 45 -10.98 8.69 2.37
N HIS A 46 -11.38 9.02 3.60
CA HIS A 46 -10.65 9.95 4.48
C HIS A 46 -9.24 9.49 4.88
N ARG A 47 -8.84 8.24 4.58
CA ARG A 47 -7.48 7.70 4.74
C ARG A 47 -6.60 7.89 3.51
N ILE A 48 -7.21 8.15 2.36
CA ILE A 48 -6.53 8.36 1.08
C ILE A 48 -6.11 9.83 1.00
N ALA A 49 -4.93 10.10 0.44
CA ALA A 49 -4.52 11.48 0.24
C ALA A 49 -5.42 12.14 -0.84
N PRO A 50 -5.90 13.38 -0.63
CA PRO A 50 -6.75 14.05 -1.62
C PRO A 50 -6.14 14.11 -3.02
N PRO A 51 -4.83 14.44 -3.21
CA PRO A 51 -4.22 14.45 -4.54
C PRO A 51 -4.28 13.10 -5.26
N PHE A 52 -4.17 11.98 -4.51
CA PHE A 52 -4.27 10.66 -5.10
C PHE A 52 -5.71 10.29 -5.49
N THR A 53 -6.69 10.80 -4.73
CA THR A 53 -8.11 10.61 -5.04
C THR A 53 -8.47 11.35 -6.34
N GLU A 54 -7.91 12.53 -6.56
CA GLU A 54 -8.10 13.33 -7.78
C GLU A 54 -7.54 12.62 -9.03
N CYS A 55 -6.49 11.79 -8.89
CA CYS A 55 -5.98 10.95 -9.97
C CYS A 55 -6.94 9.81 -10.37
N ILE A 56 -7.95 9.52 -9.55
CA ILE A 56 -8.89 8.41 -9.74
C ILE A 56 -10.28 9.02 -9.97
N GLU A 57 -10.55 9.39 -11.23
CA GLU A 57 -11.86 9.90 -11.63
C GLU A 57 -12.96 8.83 -11.46
N GLY A 58 -14.20 9.23 -11.12
CA GLY A 58 -15.35 8.33 -11.18
C GLY A 58 -15.46 7.26 -10.08
N ILE A 59 -14.87 7.50 -8.90
CA ILE A 59 -15.01 6.62 -7.73
C ILE A 59 -16.50 6.33 -7.46
N GLY A 60 -16.84 5.06 -7.23
CA GLY A 60 -18.22 4.58 -7.02
C GLY A 60 -18.95 4.15 -8.30
N THR A 61 -18.39 4.39 -9.48
CA THR A 61 -18.95 3.89 -10.76
C THR A 61 -18.28 2.61 -11.26
N TYR A 62 -17.16 2.23 -10.65
CA TYR A 62 -16.35 1.10 -11.05
C TYR A 62 -16.75 -0.19 -10.35
N THR A 63 -16.59 -1.31 -11.06
CA THR A 63 -16.51 -2.61 -10.39
C THR A 63 -15.23 -2.69 -9.54
N PRO A 64 -15.17 -3.56 -8.52
CA PRO A 64 -13.97 -3.73 -7.71
C PRO A 64 -12.71 -4.04 -8.53
N GLN A 65 -12.86 -4.74 -9.67
CA GLN A 65 -11.74 -5.05 -10.56
C GLN A 65 -11.28 -3.81 -11.34
N GLN A 66 -12.21 -3.01 -11.86
CA GLN A 66 -11.89 -1.76 -12.55
C GLN A 66 -11.21 -0.77 -11.61
N LEU A 67 -11.69 -0.64 -10.37
CA LEU A 67 -11.10 0.25 -9.40
C LEU A 67 -9.64 -0.13 -9.10
N ARG A 68 -9.35 -1.42 -8.90
CA ARG A 68 -7.96 -1.90 -8.72
C ARG A 68 -7.06 -1.57 -9.90
N THR A 69 -7.55 -1.68 -11.13
CA THR A 69 -6.80 -1.30 -12.33
C THR A 69 -6.48 0.19 -12.32
N ARG A 70 -7.46 1.05 -12.01
CA ARG A 70 -7.25 2.51 -11.91
C ARG A 70 -6.26 2.89 -10.81
N VAL A 71 -6.36 2.26 -9.64
CA VAL A 71 -5.37 2.44 -8.55
C VAL A 71 -3.97 2.08 -9.03
N LYS A 72 -3.83 0.94 -9.72
CA LYS A 72 -2.53 0.48 -10.23
C LYS A 72 -1.96 1.41 -11.29
N GLU A 73 -2.78 1.95 -12.16
CA GLU A 73 -2.37 2.96 -13.15
C GLU A 73 -1.88 4.24 -12.45
N ALA A 74 -2.64 4.77 -11.49
CA ALA A 74 -2.27 5.97 -10.73
C ALA A 74 -0.92 5.81 -10.00
N ILE A 75 -0.68 4.66 -9.38
CA ILE A 75 0.58 4.37 -8.68
C ILE A 75 1.77 4.28 -9.63
N ASN A 76 1.57 3.78 -10.85
CA ASN A 76 2.66 3.66 -11.83
C ASN A 76 2.91 4.96 -12.61
N GLN A 77 1.98 5.91 -12.60
CA GLN A 77 2.14 7.20 -13.29
C GLN A 77 3.09 8.14 -12.54
N ASP A 78 2.87 8.35 -11.23
CA ASP A 78 3.77 9.16 -10.42
C ASP A 78 3.82 8.71 -8.95
N LEU A 79 4.91 8.03 -8.58
CA LEU A 79 5.21 7.62 -7.21
C LEU A 79 5.46 8.82 -6.25
N ARG A 80 5.49 10.07 -6.74
CA ARG A 80 5.60 11.27 -5.89
C ARG A 80 4.28 11.62 -5.21
N VAL A 81 3.16 11.10 -5.70
CA VAL A 81 1.85 11.32 -5.08
C VAL A 81 1.65 10.25 -4.02
N ASP A 82 1.70 10.66 -2.75
CA ASP A 82 1.40 9.76 -1.63
C ASP A 82 -0.04 9.21 -1.79
N PRO A 83 -0.26 7.88 -1.79
CA PRO A 83 -1.60 7.31 -1.95
C PRO A 83 -2.42 7.38 -0.65
N LEU A 84 -1.76 7.69 0.47
CA LEU A 84 -2.35 7.65 1.80
C LEU A 84 -1.95 8.88 2.60
N ILE A 85 -2.84 9.29 3.50
CA ILE A 85 -2.45 10.08 4.66
C ILE A 85 -1.87 9.11 5.70
N PHE A 86 -0.60 8.72 5.51
CA PHE A 86 0.05 7.63 6.24
C PHE A 86 -0.08 7.72 7.76
N ASP A 87 -0.06 8.92 8.34
CA ASP A 87 -0.17 9.15 9.79
C ASP A 87 -1.57 8.84 10.35
N THR A 88 -2.59 8.83 9.49
CA THR A 88 -3.98 8.56 9.90
C THR A 88 -4.35 7.09 9.77
N LEU A 89 -3.56 6.31 9.03
CA LEU A 89 -3.85 4.90 8.82
C LEU A 89 -3.76 4.17 10.18
N ALA A 90 -4.76 3.35 10.50
CA ALA A 90 -4.78 2.52 11.70
C ALA A 90 -4.61 1.03 11.37
N ALA A 91 -3.97 0.27 12.29
CA ALA A 91 -3.81 -1.18 12.14
C ALA A 91 -5.14 -1.91 11.93
N GLU A 92 -6.18 -1.39 12.56
CA GLU A 92 -7.55 -1.86 12.42
C GLU A 92 -8.07 -1.74 10.98
N ASP A 93 -7.74 -0.67 10.25
CA ASP A 93 -8.15 -0.50 8.85
C ASP A 93 -7.64 -1.67 7.99
N PHE A 94 -6.40 -2.07 8.22
CA PHE A 94 -5.78 -3.19 7.50
C PHE A 94 -6.35 -4.54 7.93
N VAL A 95 -6.55 -4.77 9.23
CA VAL A 95 -7.12 -6.03 9.74
C VAL A 95 -8.56 -6.22 9.27
N ILE A 96 -9.38 -5.15 9.27
CA ILE A 96 -10.74 -5.20 8.73
C ILE A 96 -10.69 -5.61 7.26
N TRP A 97 -9.83 -4.98 6.45
CA TRP A 97 -9.67 -5.34 5.05
C TRP A 97 -9.31 -6.82 4.87
N LEU A 98 -8.37 -7.36 5.66
CA LEU A 98 -8.01 -8.78 5.57
C LEU A 98 -9.19 -9.72 5.80
N VAL A 99 -10.13 -9.36 6.68
CA VAL A 99 -11.35 -10.16 6.93
C VAL A 99 -12.33 -10.09 5.76
N THR A 100 -12.30 -9.02 4.97
CA THR A 100 -13.09 -8.93 3.73
C THR A 100 -12.54 -9.81 2.60
N LEU A 101 -11.27 -10.25 2.71
CA LEU A 101 -10.65 -11.12 1.73
C LEU A 101 -11.10 -12.57 1.97
N LYS A 102 -11.90 -13.09 1.04
CA LYS A 102 -12.37 -14.47 1.05
C LYS A 102 -11.69 -15.29 -0.05
N ARG A 103 -11.36 -16.54 0.23
CA ARG A 103 -10.94 -17.50 -0.79
C ARG A 103 -12.14 -17.87 -1.68
N LYS A 104 -11.89 -18.51 -2.81
CA LYS A 104 -12.95 -18.95 -3.75
C LYS A 104 -14.04 -19.79 -3.08
N ASP A 105 -13.70 -20.52 -2.01
CA ASP A 105 -14.59 -21.40 -1.27
C ASP A 105 -15.26 -20.70 -0.06
N ASP A 106 -15.22 -19.36 -0.02
CA ASP A 106 -15.65 -18.51 1.11
C ASP A 106 -14.80 -18.66 2.40
N ASP A 107 -13.77 -19.50 2.34
CA ASP A 107 -12.83 -19.74 3.44
C ASP A 107 -11.95 -18.53 3.76
N ALA A 108 -11.52 -18.48 5.02
CA ALA A 108 -10.53 -17.52 5.50
C ALA A 108 -9.19 -17.66 4.76
N LEU A 109 -8.43 -16.57 4.70
CA LEU A 109 -7.08 -16.57 4.16
C LEU A 109 -6.17 -17.52 4.95
N SER A 110 -5.27 -18.19 4.22
CA SER A 110 -4.22 -18.98 4.87
C SER A 110 -3.23 -18.07 5.59
N TYR A 111 -2.53 -18.61 6.59
CA TYR A 111 -1.48 -17.89 7.31
C TYR A 111 -0.39 -17.33 6.37
N SER A 112 -0.01 -18.08 5.33
CA SER A 112 0.94 -17.62 4.31
C SER A 112 0.42 -16.42 3.51
N ALA A 113 -0.88 -16.41 3.16
CA ALA A 113 -1.50 -15.28 2.47
C ALA A 113 -1.55 -14.04 3.37
N LEU A 114 -1.91 -14.21 4.66
CA LEU A 114 -1.89 -13.11 5.64
C LEU A 114 -0.49 -12.50 5.79
N ASN A 115 0.55 -13.33 5.87
CA ASN A 115 1.93 -12.86 5.94
C ASN A 115 2.38 -12.12 4.68
N THR A 116 1.92 -12.57 3.50
CA THR A 116 2.18 -11.88 2.24
C THR A 116 1.58 -10.49 2.28
N HIS A 117 0.27 -10.36 2.57
CA HIS A 117 -0.38 -9.05 2.69
C HIS A 117 0.31 -8.13 3.70
N ARG A 118 0.78 -8.67 4.83
CA ARG A 118 1.55 -7.91 5.82
C ARG A 118 2.88 -7.39 5.26
N ALA A 119 3.61 -8.22 4.52
CA ALA A 119 4.84 -7.80 3.85
C ALA A 119 4.53 -6.68 2.83
N ASP A 120 3.43 -6.80 2.10
CA ASP A 120 3.00 -5.82 1.10
C ASP A 120 2.70 -4.46 1.71
N LEU A 121 2.09 -4.44 2.90
CA LEU A 121 1.87 -3.20 3.65
C LEU A 121 3.20 -2.57 4.10
N CYS A 122 4.14 -3.36 4.61
CA CYS A 122 5.47 -2.86 4.96
C CYS A 122 6.19 -2.26 3.74
N ASP A 123 6.05 -2.91 2.59
CA ASP A 123 6.62 -2.48 1.33
C ASP A 123 5.96 -1.19 0.83
N LEU A 124 4.64 -1.02 0.99
CA LEU A 124 3.96 0.25 0.74
C LEU A 124 4.57 1.39 1.57
N PHE A 125 4.74 1.22 2.88
CA PHE A 125 5.38 2.25 3.71
C PHE A 125 6.82 2.54 3.25
N ARG A 126 7.58 1.48 2.92
CA ARG A 126 8.97 1.62 2.47
C ARG A 126 9.09 2.37 1.15
N ASP A 127 8.26 2.03 0.16
CA ASP A 127 8.30 2.61 -1.18
C ASP A 127 8.05 4.12 -1.13
N TYR A 128 7.16 4.58 -0.25
CA TYR A 128 6.88 6.01 -0.01
C TYR A 128 7.74 6.64 1.09
N GLY A 129 8.71 5.90 1.64
CA GLY A 129 9.65 6.40 2.64
C GLY A 129 9.07 6.77 3.98
N LYS A 130 7.94 6.16 4.32
CA LYS A 130 7.24 6.36 5.58
C LYS A 130 7.66 5.27 6.55
N THR A 131 7.63 5.60 7.84
CA THR A 131 7.91 4.62 8.90
C THR A 131 6.60 4.14 9.48
N MET A 132 6.40 2.82 9.49
CA MET A 132 5.23 2.24 10.14
C MET A 132 5.37 2.41 11.67
N SER A 133 4.35 2.97 12.33
CA SER A 133 4.41 3.22 13.78
C SER A 133 4.56 1.92 14.58
N LYS A 134 5.29 1.96 15.70
CA LYS A 134 5.48 0.79 16.59
C LYS A 134 4.17 0.17 17.08
N ARG A 135 3.08 0.95 17.12
CA ARG A 135 1.73 0.47 17.48
C ARG A 135 1.24 -0.59 16.50
N TRP A 136 1.57 -0.47 15.22
CA TRP A 136 1.20 -1.41 14.17
C TRP A 136 1.91 -2.76 14.29
N SER A 137 3.21 -2.73 14.60
CA SER A 137 4.00 -3.96 14.71
C SER A 137 3.44 -4.94 15.75
N ARG A 138 2.78 -4.42 16.79
CA ARG A 138 2.14 -5.18 17.88
C ARG A 138 0.74 -5.68 17.56
N SER A 139 0.01 -4.97 16.69
CA SER A 139 -1.40 -5.27 16.37
C SER A 139 -1.57 -6.26 15.22
N LEU A 140 -0.51 -6.52 14.46
CA LEU A 140 -0.54 -7.47 13.34
C LEU A 140 -0.03 -8.86 13.80
N PRO A 141 -0.67 -9.97 13.36
CA PRO A 141 -0.27 -11.33 13.72
C PRO A 141 1.17 -11.61 13.29
N PRO A 142 2.01 -12.25 14.14
CA PRO A 142 3.46 -12.28 14.01
C PRO A 142 3.93 -12.81 12.65
N ILE A 143 4.95 -12.17 12.08
CA ILE A 143 5.70 -12.73 10.95
C ILE A 143 6.58 -13.83 11.54
N SER A 144 6.17 -15.10 11.48
CA SER A 144 7.12 -16.18 11.76
C SER A 144 8.12 -16.23 10.60
N LYS A 145 9.38 -15.89 10.88
CA LYS A 145 10.49 -16.28 10.01
C LYS A 145 10.55 -17.81 10.01
N ALA A 146 10.41 -18.41 8.83
CA ALA A 146 10.97 -19.73 8.57
C ALA A 146 12.48 -19.58 8.39
#